data_AF-A0A371B2C0-F1
#
_entry.id   AF-A0A371B2C0-F1
#
_cell.length_a   1.000
_cell.length_b   1.000
_cell.length_c   1.000
_cell.angle_alpha   90.00
_cell.angle_beta   90.00
_cell.angle_gamma   90.00
#
_symmetry.space_group_name_H-M   'P 1'
#
loop_
_entity.id
_entity.type
_entity.pdbx_description
1 polymer ?
#
loop_
_entity_poly.entity_id
_entity_poly.type
_entity_poly.pdbx_seq_one_letter_code
_entity_poly.pdbx_strand_id
1 'polypeptide(L)'
;MRLAIFCTALLLAGCGKPAPQSDMPARDWRYYVANPGEIEPMQKICREWAGSNAPAVTQPAVVTTNCRAAAFAKSQIAIKPKN
;
A
#
# COMPACT_ATOMS: atom_id res chain seq x y z
N MET A 1 -15.88 -19.72 46.45
CA MET A 1 -16.09 -19.04 45.15
C MET A 1 -14.84 -18.25 44.79
N ARG A 2 -13.95 -18.85 44.00
CA ARG A 2 -12.81 -18.18 43.37
C ARG A 2 -12.68 -18.81 42.00
N LEU A 3 -12.86 -18.02 40.95
CA LEU A 3 -12.34 -18.21 39.58
C LEU A 3 -13.04 -17.18 38.66
N ALA A 4 -12.96 -15.91 39.04
CA ALA A 4 -13.30 -14.78 38.17
C ALA A 4 -12.04 -14.31 37.42
N ILE A 5 -11.29 -15.25 36.83
CA ILE A 5 -10.06 -14.95 36.08
C ILE A 5 -10.07 -15.80 34.80
N PHE A 6 -11.06 -15.59 33.94
CA PHE A 6 -11.11 -16.19 32.61
C PHE A 6 -11.55 -15.20 31.52
N CYS A 7 -11.34 -13.89 31.73
CA CYS A 7 -11.71 -12.86 30.74
C CYS A 7 -10.54 -12.14 30.05
N THR A 8 -9.28 -12.44 30.34
CA THR A 8 -8.14 -11.64 29.85
C THR A 8 -7.24 -12.32 28.81
N ALA A 9 -7.50 -13.57 28.42
CA ALA A 9 -6.51 -14.33 27.65
C ALA A 9 -6.63 -14.31 26.11
N LEU A 10 -7.64 -13.67 25.49
CA LEU A 10 -7.82 -13.78 24.03
C LEU A 10 -8.08 -12.46 23.28
N LEU A 11 -7.81 -11.30 23.89
CA LEU A 11 -7.83 -10.01 23.17
C LEU A 11 -6.57 -9.73 22.32
N LEU A 12 -5.59 -10.65 22.28
CA LEU A 12 -4.31 -10.44 21.60
C LEU A 12 -4.22 -11.00 20.17
N ALA A 13 -5.31 -11.55 19.63
CA ALA A 13 -5.38 -11.91 18.23
C ALA A 13 -6.61 -11.25 17.59
N GLY A 14 -6.62 -9.91 17.59
CA GLY A 14 -7.21 -9.25 16.44
C GLY A 14 -6.46 -9.79 15.23
N CYS A 15 -7.04 -10.76 14.53
CA CYS A 15 -6.54 -11.26 13.25
C CYS A 15 -6.59 -10.11 12.24
N GLY A 16 -5.64 -9.19 12.38
CA GLY A 16 -5.41 -8.14 11.42
C GLY A 16 -5.13 -8.83 10.10
N LYS A 17 -5.84 -8.41 9.05
CA LYS A 17 -5.48 -8.81 7.68
C LYS A 17 -3.97 -8.65 7.52
N PRO A 18 -3.28 -9.60 6.87
CA PRO A 18 -1.85 -9.49 6.64
C PRO A 18 -1.52 -8.12 6.05
N ALA A 19 -0.39 -7.56 6.49
CA ALA A 19 0.07 -6.27 5.98
C ALA A 19 0.09 -6.31 4.44
N PRO A 20 -0.37 -5.24 3.76
CA PRO A 20 -0.40 -5.23 2.30
C PRO A 20 1.00 -5.40 1.69
N GLN A 21 1.05 -5.83 0.43
CA GLN A 21 2.32 -6.11 -0.26
C GLN A 21 3.27 -4.91 -0.19
N SER A 22 4.52 -5.18 0.16
CA SER A 22 5.60 -4.17 0.22
C SER A 22 6.93 -4.64 -0.36
N ASP A 23 7.08 -5.94 -0.64
CA ASP A 23 8.23 -6.46 -1.35
C ASP A 23 8.14 -6.08 -2.84
N MET A 24 8.92 -5.07 -3.21
CA MET A 24 9.02 -4.52 -4.55
C MET A 24 10.28 -3.66 -4.67
N PRO A 25 10.85 -3.49 -5.87
CA PRO A 25 11.89 -2.50 -6.10
C PRO A 25 11.32 -1.08 -6.03
N ALA A 26 12.16 -0.12 -5.63
CA ALA A 26 11.84 1.30 -5.81
C ALA A 26 11.84 1.64 -7.31
N ARG A 27 10.79 2.34 -7.75
CA ARG A 27 10.61 2.78 -9.14
C ARG A 27 10.33 4.28 -9.16
N ASP A 28 10.95 4.97 -10.11
CA ASP A 28 10.64 6.37 -10.38
C ASP A 28 9.45 6.50 -11.35
N TRP A 29 9.02 7.73 -11.61
CA TRP A 29 7.91 7.97 -12.50
C TRP A 29 8.23 7.63 -13.97
N ARG A 30 9.51 7.68 -14.37
CA ARG A 30 9.94 7.40 -15.75
C ARG A 30 9.71 5.93 -16.08
N TYR A 31 9.96 5.04 -15.11
CA TYR A 31 9.63 3.63 -15.22
C TYR A 31 8.14 3.42 -15.53
N TYR A 32 7.25 4.06 -14.77
CA TYR A 32 5.80 3.89 -14.95
C TYR A 32 5.28 4.52 -16.25
N VAL A 33 5.90 5.62 -16.73
CA VAL A 33 5.61 6.17 -18.06
C VAL A 33 6.02 5.20 -19.17
N ALA A 34 7.15 4.52 -19.02
CA ALA A 34 7.61 3.50 -19.97
C ALA A 34 6.80 2.19 -19.87
N ASN A 35 6.19 1.91 -18.72
CA ASN A 35 5.43 0.69 -18.43
C ASN A 35 4.02 1.04 -17.91
N PRO A 36 3.13 1.62 -18.74
CA PRO A 36 1.83 2.12 -18.27
C PRO A 36 0.93 1.01 -17.68
N GLY A 37 1.11 -0.25 -18.10
CA GLY A 37 0.40 -1.40 -17.55
C GLY A 37 0.70 -1.67 -16.07
N GLU A 38 1.82 -1.19 -15.54
CA GLU A 38 2.23 -1.33 -14.13
C GLU A 38 1.60 -0.27 -13.20
N ILE A 39 0.96 0.76 -13.76
CA ILE A 39 0.37 1.86 -12.98
C ILE A 39 -0.81 1.36 -12.14
N GLU A 40 -1.79 0.68 -12.73
CA GLU A 40 -2.97 0.19 -11.99
C GLU A 40 -2.62 -0.87 -10.93
N PRO A 41 -1.74 -1.85 -11.20
CA PRO A 41 -1.20 -2.74 -10.17
C PRO A 41 -0.60 -1.98 -8.99
N MET A 42 0.26 -0.99 -9.25
CA MET A 42 0.83 -0.17 -8.18
C MET A 42 -0.24 0.62 -7.44
N GLN A 43 -1.19 1.25 -8.14
CA GLN A 43 -2.30 1.98 -7.51
C GLN A 43 -3.20 1.08 -6.65
N LYS A 44 -3.36 -0.21 -7.00
CA LYS A 44 -4.06 -1.18 -6.16
C LYS A 44 -3.34 -1.36 -4.82
N ILE A 45 -2.03 -1.59 -4.84
CA ILE A 45 -1.21 -1.70 -3.61
C ILE A 45 -1.31 -0.42 -2.77
N CYS A 46 -1.27 0.76 -3.41
CA CYS A 46 -1.45 2.03 -2.72
C CYS A 46 -2.79 2.15 -1.99
N ARG A 47 -3.88 1.70 -2.62
CA ARG A 47 -5.22 1.69 -2.01
C ARG A 47 -5.31 0.68 -0.86
N GLU A 48 -4.68 -0.48 -0.99
CA GLU A 48 -4.64 -1.49 0.07
C GLU A 48 -3.90 -0.97 1.31
N TRP A 49 -2.77 -0.29 1.13
CA TRP A 49 -2.06 0.38 2.24
C TRP A 49 -2.88 1.49 2.87
N ALA A 50 -3.49 2.36 2.05
CA ALA A 50 -4.33 3.47 2.54
C ALA A 50 -5.58 2.99 3.30
N GLY A 51 -6.15 1.84 2.92
CA GLY A 51 -7.30 1.22 3.58
C GLY A 51 -6.93 0.21 4.67
N SER A 52 -5.64 0.03 4.97
CA SER A 52 -5.19 -0.89 6.01
C SER A 52 -5.33 -0.27 7.40
N ASN A 53 -5.47 -1.13 8.42
CA ASN A 53 -5.37 -0.71 9.82
C ASN A 53 -3.92 -0.62 10.30
N ALA A 54 -2.94 -0.74 9.39
CA ALA A 54 -1.53 -0.61 9.75
C ALA A 54 -1.25 0.84 10.18
N PRO A 55 -0.51 1.08 11.28
CA PRO A 55 -0.14 2.44 11.65
C PRO A 55 0.63 3.11 10.50
N ALA A 56 0.35 4.39 10.22
CA ALA A 56 0.95 5.09 9.08
C ALA A 56 2.50 5.06 9.09
N VAL A 57 3.10 5.08 10.28
CA VAL A 57 4.56 4.99 10.49
C VAL A 57 5.16 3.64 10.08
N THR A 58 4.33 2.61 9.91
CA THR A 58 4.77 1.26 9.48
C THR A 58 4.73 1.08 7.97
N GLN A 59 4.15 2.02 7.22
CA GLN A 59 4.10 1.94 5.77
C GLN A 59 5.53 2.03 5.19
N PRO A 60 6.00 1.01 4.46
CA PRO A 60 7.35 1.02 3.92
C PRO A 60 7.59 2.17 2.95
N ALA A 61 8.76 2.81 3.04
CA ALA A 61 9.11 3.96 2.21
C ALA A 61 9.04 3.64 0.70
N VAL A 62 9.33 2.40 0.32
CA VAL A 62 9.24 1.93 -1.08
C VAL A 62 7.81 2.00 -1.61
N VAL A 63 6.81 1.67 -0.79
CA VAL A 63 5.39 1.78 -1.15
C VAL A 63 5.04 3.23 -1.40
N THR A 64 5.35 4.12 -0.44
CA THR A 64 5.05 5.55 -0.57
C THR A 64 5.71 6.17 -1.79
N THR A 65 6.96 5.81 -2.06
CA THR A 65 7.73 6.29 -3.22
C THR A 65 7.08 5.85 -4.52
N ASN A 66 6.78 4.56 -4.65
CA ASN A 66 6.17 4.00 -5.86
C ASN A 66 4.75 4.53 -6.08
N CYS A 67 3.98 4.75 -5.02
CA CYS A 67 2.64 5.36 -5.11
C CYS A 67 2.69 6.77 -5.69
N ARG A 68 3.62 7.60 -5.22
CA ARG A 68 3.82 8.96 -5.74
C ARG A 68 4.28 8.93 -7.20
N ALA A 69 5.23 8.05 -7.52
CA ALA A 69 5.75 7.87 -8.86
C ALA A 69 4.67 7.44 -9.86
N ALA A 70 3.87 6.42 -9.52
CA ALA A 70 2.78 5.92 -10.37
C ALA A 70 1.67 6.96 -10.55
N ALA A 71 1.30 7.70 -9.50
CA ALA A 71 0.32 8.79 -9.60
C ALA A 71 0.80 9.91 -10.52
N PHE A 72 2.07 10.32 -10.40
CA PHE A 72 2.66 11.30 -11.28
C PHE A 72 2.74 10.79 -12.73
N ALA A 73 3.17 9.55 -12.96
CA ALA A 73 3.20 8.97 -14.31
C ALA A 73 1.80 8.96 -14.96
N LYS A 74 0.75 8.61 -14.20
CA LYS A 74 -0.63 8.66 -14.67
C LYS A 74 -1.05 10.07 -15.11
N SER A 75 -0.68 11.11 -14.36
CA SER A 75 -0.97 12.49 -14.75
C SER A 75 -0.18 12.92 -16.00
N GLN A 76 1.10 12.54 -16.10
CA GLN A 76 1.91 12.82 -17.29
C GLN A 76 1.32 12.18 -18.56
N ILE A 77 0.85 10.94 -18.47
CA ILE A 77 0.21 10.24 -19.60
C ILE A 77 -1.11 10.92 -19.96
N ALA A 78 -1.93 11.31 -18.98
CA ALA A 78 -3.21 11.95 -19.23
C ALA A 78 -3.09 13.34 -19.90
N ILE A 79 -2.00 14.06 -19.64
CA ILE A 79 -1.75 15.41 -20.19
C ILE A 79 -1.06 15.35 -21.56
N LYS A 80 -0.45 14.21 -21.93
CA LYS A 80 0.17 14.07 -23.26
C LYS A 80 -0.90 14.11 -24.35
N PRO A 81 -0.75 14.95 -25.39
CA PRO A 81 -1.63 14.94 -26.56
C PRO A 81 -1.63 13.55 -27.20
N LYS A 82 -2.82 13.04 -27.55
CA LYS A 82 -2.94 11.89 -28.44
C LYS A 82 -2.70 12.40 -29.85
N ASN A 83 -1.57 12.03 -30.44
CA ASN A 83 -1.28 12.28 -31.86
C ASN A 83 -2.16 11.39 -32.75
#